data_AF-A0A3L8PKA4-F1
#
_entry.id   AF-A0A3L8PKA4-F1
#
_cell.length_a   1.000
_cell.length_b   1.000
_cell.length_c   1.000
_cell.angle_alpha   90.00
_cell.angle_beta   90.00
_cell.angle_gamma   90.00
#
_symmetry.space_group_name_H-M   'P 1'
#
loop_
_entity.id
_entity.type
_entity.pdbx_description
1 polymer ?
#
loop_
_entity_poly.entity_id
_entity_poly.type
_entity_poly.pdbx_seq_one_letter_code
_entity_poly.pdbx_strand_id
1 'polypeptide(L)'
;MVMTEETHRILIVGRSQGVLVDSVRMLRDRGYAANASNQFDTLLDDYDLREVDLVIFGGMVPPTTKDHLATRIRQINSQAHFLQGLAGIAPLLVAQVEEHFSGAVSGVTYDPNARSFRLALADAASVTLHGLWATFVPPDPVAQTAVAYDGELAAGTHEIAVPEDVPRQGSFAAMRIGGRTSTFQLGEMPQSVTRAAATGSLPPPEPLTTRFPWE
;
A
#
# COMPACT_ATOMS: atom_id res chain seq x y z
N MET A 1 -21.40 11.12 -23.57
CA MET A 1 -21.38 9.83 -22.84
C MET A 1 -20.36 10.01 -21.72
N VAL A 2 -20.82 10.30 -20.51
CA VAL A 2 -19.92 10.39 -19.34
C VAL A 2 -19.52 8.96 -19.06
N MET A 3 -18.25 8.61 -19.26
CA MET A 3 -17.73 7.37 -18.71
C MET A 3 -17.79 7.56 -17.20
N THR A 4 -18.71 6.88 -16.54
CA THR A 4 -18.60 6.62 -15.11
C THR A 4 -17.24 5.96 -14.93
N GLU A 5 -16.28 6.65 -14.31
CA GLU A 5 -15.02 6.02 -13.90
C GLU A 5 -15.40 4.80 -13.07
N GLU A 6 -14.97 3.61 -13.50
CA GLU A 6 -15.21 2.38 -12.76
C GLU A 6 -14.53 2.52 -11.39
N THR A 7 -15.34 2.64 -10.34
CA THR A 7 -14.83 2.67 -8.97
C THR A 7 -14.28 1.29 -8.62
N HIS A 8 -12.96 1.19 -8.47
CA HIS A 8 -12.34 -0.07 -8.08
C HIS A 8 -12.64 -0.45 -6.63
N ARG A 9 -12.95 -1.74 -6.41
CA ARG A 9 -13.36 -2.34 -5.15
C ARG A 9 -12.21 -3.05 -4.47
N ILE A 10 -11.80 -2.55 -3.31
CA ILE A 10 -10.58 -2.94 -2.60
C ILE A 10 -10.93 -3.55 -1.24
N LEU A 11 -10.37 -4.71 -0.94
CA LEU A 11 -10.45 -5.35 0.38
C LEU A 11 -9.06 -5.47 1.02
N ILE A 12 -8.86 -4.80 2.15
CA ILE A 12 -7.62 -4.88 2.93
C ILE A 12 -7.80 -5.85 4.09
N VAL A 13 -6.97 -6.89 4.14
CA VAL A 13 -6.99 -7.90 5.19
C VAL A 13 -5.72 -7.77 6.00
N GLY A 14 -5.81 -7.38 7.27
CA GLY A 14 -4.63 -7.12 8.07
C GLY A 14 -4.92 -7.18 9.57
N ARG A 15 -3.90 -6.95 10.39
CA ARG A 15 -4.05 -7.03 11.85
C ARG A 15 -4.25 -5.66 12.51
N SER A 16 -3.54 -4.64 12.00
CA SER A 16 -3.44 -3.34 12.64
C SER A 16 -4.69 -2.50 12.39
N GLN A 17 -5.42 -2.18 13.45
CA GLN A 17 -6.69 -1.47 13.34
C GLN A 17 -6.50 -0.06 12.82
N GLY A 18 -5.53 0.69 13.38
CA GLY A 18 -5.23 2.05 12.92
C GLY A 18 -4.90 2.09 11.43
N VAL A 19 -4.04 1.17 10.97
CA VAL A 19 -3.66 1.08 9.56
C VAL A 19 -4.84 0.74 8.66
N LEU A 20 -5.70 -0.22 9.05
CA LEU A 20 -6.87 -0.60 8.26
C LEU A 20 -7.84 0.58 8.12
N VAL A 21 -8.13 1.28 9.21
CA VAL A 21 -9.05 2.44 9.22
C VAL A 21 -8.48 3.58 8.37
N ASP A 22 -7.20 3.92 8.56
CA ASP A 22 -6.58 5.01 7.80
C ASP A 22 -6.46 4.69 6.31
N SER A 23 -6.07 3.46 5.95
CA SER A 23 -6.03 3.05 4.54
C SER A 23 -7.40 3.11 3.88
N VAL A 24 -8.45 2.63 4.55
CA VAL A 24 -9.82 2.71 4.03
C VAL A 24 -10.26 4.14 3.81
N ARG A 25 -10.04 5.03 4.79
CA ARG A 25 -10.35 6.45 4.67
C ARG A 25 -9.61 7.08 3.49
N MET A 26 -8.29 6.90 3.43
CA MET A 26 -7.43 7.48 2.39
C MET A 26 -7.74 6.96 0.98
N LEU A 27 -8.18 5.71 0.84
CA LEU A 27 -8.63 5.14 -0.44
C LEU A 27 -10.00 5.71 -0.85
N ARG A 28 -10.95 5.81 0.08
CA ARG A 28 -12.26 6.41 -0.20
C ARG A 28 -12.15 7.88 -0.58
N ASP A 29 -11.28 8.64 0.10
CA ASP A 29 -10.97 10.04 -0.24
C ASP A 29 -10.41 10.19 -1.68
N ARG A 30 -9.88 9.10 -2.25
CA ARG A 30 -9.36 9.03 -3.64
C ARG A 30 -10.35 8.41 -4.63
N GLY A 31 -11.59 8.14 -4.22
CA GLY A 31 -12.63 7.60 -5.09
C GLY A 31 -12.64 6.07 -5.22
N TYR A 32 -11.86 5.33 -4.41
CA TYR A 32 -11.92 3.87 -4.36
C TYR A 32 -13.04 3.40 -3.43
N ALA A 33 -13.77 2.35 -3.81
CA ALA A 33 -14.61 1.62 -2.86
C ALA A 33 -13.69 0.72 -2.04
N ALA A 34 -13.44 1.07 -0.77
CA ALA A 34 -12.50 0.32 0.06
C ALA A 34 -13.17 -0.18 1.34
N ASN A 35 -12.89 -1.44 1.65
CA ASN A 35 -13.23 -2.09 2.91
C ASN A 35 -12.00 -2.81 3.48
N ALA A 36 -12.08 -3.15 4.76
CA ALA A 36 -10.99 -3.75 5.50
C ALA A 36 -11.48 -4.58 6.68
N SER A 37 -10.78 -5.68 6.98
CA SER A 37 -11.07 -6.52 8.14
C SER A 37 -9.81 -7.13 8.76
N ASN A 38 -9.88 -7.36 10.07
CA ASN A 38 -8.93 -8.19 10.81
C ASN A 38 -9.54 -9.53 11.28
N GLN A 39 -10.76 -9.85 10.85
CA GLN A 39 -11.49 -11.07 11.18
C GLN A 39 -11.29 -12.11 10.07
N PHE A 40 -10.16 -12.81 10.11
CA PHE A 40 -9.77 -13.70 9.00
C PHE A 40 -10.72 -14.88 8.81
N ASP A 41 -11.26 -15.42 9.91
CA ASP A 41 -12.08 -16.63 9.90
C ASP A 41 -13.50 -16.40 9.37
N THR A 42 -14.03 -15.17 9.51
CA THR A 42 -15.39 -14.81 9.06
C THR A 42 -15.39 -13.99 7.77
N LEU A 43 -14.22 -13.66 7.23
CA LEU A 43 -14.06 -12.76 6.08
C LEU A 43 -14.88 -13.20 4.85
N LEU A 44 -14.96 -14.51 4.60
CA LEU A 44 -15.68 -15.06 3.46
C LEU A 44 -17.20 -14.94 3.60
N ASP A 45 -17.71 -14.81 4.83
CA ASP A 45 -19.13 -14.63 5.13
C ASP A 45 -19.50 -13.14 5.27
N ASP A 46 -18.53 -12.30 5.65
CA ASP A 46 -18.74 -10.89 5.94
C ASP A 46 -18.85 -10.00 4.69
N TYR A 47 -18.25 -10.41 3.57
CA TYR A 47 -18.17 -9.62 2.35
C TYR A 47 -18.71 -10.35 1.13
N ASP A 48 -19.36 -9.61 0.23
CA ASP A 48 -19.54 -10.06 -1.13
C ASP A 48 -18.23 -9.94 -1.91
N LEU A 49 -17.61 -11.08 -2.20
CA LEU A 49 -16.30 -11.17 -2.83
C LEU A 49 -16.39 -11.24 -4.37
N ARG A 50 -17.60 -11.32 -4.93
CA ARG A 50 -17.83 -11.47 -6.37
C ARG A 50 -17.39 -10.26 -7.17
N GLU A 51 -17.36 -9.09 -6.53
CA GLU A 51 -17.08 -7.80 -7.17
C GLU A 51 -15.75 -7.19 -6.71
N VAL A 52 -15.01 -7.85 -5.82
CA VAL A 52 -13.72 -7.32 -5.34
C VAL A 52 -12.67 -7.40 -6.45
N ASP A 53 -12.11 -6.25 -6.84
CA ASP A 53 -11.07 -6.17 -7.85
C ASP A 53 -9.70 -6.52 -7.25
N LEU A 54 -9.43 -6.06 -6.02
CA LEU A 54 -8.13 -6.18 -5.39
C LEU A 54 -8.23 -6.55 -3.90
N VAL A 55 -7.50 -7.58 -3.51
CA VAL A 55 -7.31 -7.98 -2.11
C VAL A 55 -5.87 -7.72 -1.68
N ILE A 56 -5.69 -7.02 -0.57
CA ILE A 56 -4.37 -6.71 -0.01
C ILE A 56 -4.20 -7.45 1.31
N PHE A 57 -3.23 -8.35 1.38
CA PHE A 57 -2.90 -9.04 2.63
C PHE A 57 -1.76 -8.35 3.38
N GLY A 58 -2.02 -7.93 4.61
CA GLY A 58 -1.01 -7.38 5.51
C GLY A 58 0.07 -8.41 5.88
N GLY A 59 1.25 -7.92 6.26
CA GLY A 59 2.40 -8.77 6.62
C GLY A 59 2.13 -9.74 7.77
N MET A 60 1.26 -9.35 8.71
CA MET A 60 0.92 -10.11 9.92
C MET A 60 -0.24 -11.11 9.72
N VAL A 61 -0.81 -11.22 8.51
CA VAL A 61 -1.76 -12.30 8.22
C VAL A 61 -0.95 -13.60 8.06
N PRO A 62 -1.30 -14.71 8.76
CA PRO A 62 -0.54 -15.95 8.65
C PRO A 62 -0.46 -16.44 7.20
N PRO A 63 0.69 -16.98 6.73
CA PRO A 63 0.84 -17.42 5.33
C PRO A 63 -0.21 -18.45 4.90
N THR A 64 -0.49 -19.44 5.76
CA THR A 64 -1.53 -20.45 5.51
C THR A 64 -2.93 -19.84 5.38
N THR A 65 -3.22 -18.82 6.18
CA THR A 65 -4.46 -18.04 6.08
C THR A 65 -4.53 -17.26 4.78
N LYS A 66 -3.45 -16.61 4.33
CA LYS A 66 -3.39 -15.91 3.04
C LYS A 66 -3.66 -16.88 1.88
N ASP A 67 -2.99 -18.03 1.87
CA ASP A 67 -3.14 -19.03 0.81
C ASP A 67 -4.58 -19.58 0.77
N HIS A 68 -5.15 -19.87 1.94
CA HIS A 68 -6.52 -20.32 2.05
C HIS A 68 -7.50 -19.27 1.52
N LEU A 69 -7.43 -18.03 2.01
CA LEU A 69 -8.32 -16.94 1.59
C LEU A 69 -8.17 -16.64 0.10
N ALA A 70 -6.93 -16.55 -0.41
CA ALA A 70 -6.68 -16.30 -1.82
C ALA A 70 -7.28 -17.41 -2.71
N THR A 71 -7.13 -18.67 -2.31
CA THR A 71 -7.72 -19.81 -3.03
C THR A 71 -9.24 -19.74 -3.05
N ARG A 72 -9.87 -19.48 -1.90
CA ARG A 72 -11.33 -19.40 -1.79
C ARG A 72 -11.91 -18.20 -2.53
N ILE A 73 -11.27 -17.04 -2.43
CA ILE A 73 -11.68 -15.84 -3.17
C ILE A 73 -11.58 -16.10 -4.67
N ARG A 74 -10.51 -16.72 -5.18
CA ARG A 74 -10.38 -17.05 -6.62
C ARG A 74 -11.44 -18.03 -7.13
N GLN A 75 -11.95 -18.91 -6.26
CA GLN A 75 -13.04 -19.82 -6.62
C GLN A 75 -14.38 -19.06 -6.77
N ILE A 76 -14.57 -17.98 -6.02
CA ILE A 76 -15.77 -17.12 -6.08
C ILE A 76 -15.65 -16.09 -7.21
N ASN A 77 -14.47 -15.49 -7.34
CA ASN A 77 -14.13 -14.43 -8.28
C ASN A 77 -12.74 -14.70 -8.87
N SER A 78 -12.72 -15.24 -10.10
CA SER A 78 -11.48 -15.59 -10.79
C SER A 78 -10.68 -14.37 -11.29
N GLN A 79 -11.29 -13.18 -11.29
CA GLN A 79 -10.68 -11.93 -11.73
C GLN A 79 -10.03 -11.14 -10.59
N ALA A 80 -10.27 -11.53 -9.33
CA ALA A 80 -9.69 -10.83 -8.18
C ALA A 80 -8.15 -10.88 -8.20
N HIS A 81 -7.53 -9.72 -8.02
CA HIS A 81 -6.08 -9.57 -7.90
C HIS A 81 -5.66 -9.59 -6.43
N PHE A 82 -4.41 -9.96 -6.17
CA PHE A 82 -3.88 -10.10 -4.81
C PHE A 82 -2.53 -9.39 -4.67
N LEU A 83 -2.39 -8.57 -3.64
CA LEU A 83 -1.13 -7.91 -3.28
C LEU A 83 -0.71 -8.23 -1.86
N GLN A 84 0.60 -8.31 -1.66
CA GLN A 84 1.20 -8.28 -0.34
C GLN A 84 1.34 -6.81 0.09
N GLY A 85 0.57 -6.41 1.10
CA GLY A 85 0.70 -5.09 1.70
C GLY A 85 2.05 -4.92 2.37
N LEU A 86 2.71 -3.80 2.08
CA LEU A 86 4.06 -3.50 2.58
C LEU A 86 4.00 -2.73 3.90
N ALA A 87 4.83 -3.17 4.85
CA ALA A 87 5.18 -2.51 6.11
C ALA A 87 4.04 -2.05 7.05
N GLY A 88 2.77 -2.28 6.70
CA GLY A 88 1.64 -1.79 7.49
C GLY A 88 1.63 -0.26 7.58
N ILE A 89 2.00 0.42 6.51
CA ILE A 89 2.00 1.90 6.45
C ILE A 89 0.82 2.31 5.57
N ALA A 90 -0.18 2.98 6.13
CA ALA A 90 -1.41 3.29 5.39
C ALA A 90 -1.16 4.08 4.09
N PRO A 91 -0.35 5.16 4.08
CA PRO A 91 0.01 5.85 2.83
C PRO A 91 0.72 4.97 1.80
N LEU A 92 1.51 3.99 2.24
CA LEU A 92 2.20 3.06 1.34
C LEU A 92 1.21 2.07 0.71
N LEU A 93 0.26 1.54 1.50
CA LEU A 93 -0.79 0.66 0.97
C LEU A 93 -1.62 1.38 -0.10
N VAL A 94 -1.94 2.66 0.13
CA VAL A 94 -2.63 3.48 -0.85
C VAL A 94 -1.80 3.64 -2.12
N ALA A 95 -0.50 3.94 -1.99
CA ALA A 95 0.39 4.05 -3.15
C ALA A 95 0.52 2.73 -3.92
N GLN A 96 0.52 1.57 -3.25
CA GLN A 96 0.50 0.26 -3.92
C GLN A 96 -0.79 0.01 -4.70
N VAL A 97 -1.94 0.48 -4.19
CA VAL A 97 -3.22 0.42 -4.91
C VAL A 97 -3.17 1.31 -6.14
N GLU A 98 -2.72 2.55 -5.99
CA GLU A 98 -2.58 3.46 -7.12
C GLU A 98 -1.61 2.89 -8.17
N GLU A 99 -0.46 2.36 -7.77
CA GLU A 99 0.49 1.71 -8.67
C GLU A 99 -0.15 0.52 -9.42
N HIS A 100 -0.98 -0.27 -8.73
CA HIS A 100 -1.66 -1.42 -9.33
C HIS A 100 -2.59 -1.02 -10.47
N PHE A 101 -3.42 0.01 -10.28
CA PHE A 101 -4.44 0.41 -11.26
C PHE A 101 -3.95 1.45 -12.28
N SER A 102 -3.07 2.37 -11.87
CA SER A 102 -2.53 3.42 -12.76
C SER A 102 -1.25 3.01 -13.48
N GLY A 103 -0.60 1.94 -13.01
CA GLY A 103 0.68 1.46 -13.50
C GLY A 103 1.87 2.22 -12.90
N ALA A 104 3.02 1.53 -12.90
CA ALA A 104 4.28 2.07 -12.41
C ALA A 104 4.77 3.28 -13.24
N VAL A 105 5.43 4.21 -12.56
CA VAL A 105 6.16 5.30 -13.23
C VAL A 105 7.31 4.69 -14.05
N SER A 106 7.59 5.29 -15.21
CA SER A 106 8.64 4.85 -16.11
C SER A 106 9.84 5.79 -16.04
N GLY A 107 11.04 5.29 -16.37
CA GLY A 107 12.25 6.13 -16.39
C GLY A 107 12.76 6.54 -15.02
N VAL A 108 12.40 5.81 -13.97
CA VAL A 108 12.83 6.07 -12.59
C VAL A 108 13.74 4.95 -12.11
N THR A 109 14.88 5.32 -11.54
CA THR A 109 15.83 4.40 -10.90
C THR A 109 16.25 4.95 -9.56
N TYR A 110 16.29 4.10 -8.53
CA TYR A 110 16.82 4.45 -7.22
C TYR A 110 18.27 3.97 -7.08
N ASP A 111 19.17 4.86 -6.68
CA ASP A 111 20.54 4.52 -6.28
C ASP A 111 20.61 4.39 -4.74
N PRO A 112 20.78 3.17 -4.19
CA PRO A 112 20.85 2.97 -2.75
C PRO A 112 22.12 3.53 -2.10
N ASN A 113 23.21 3.71 -2.87
CA ASN A 113 24.46 4.26 -2.35
C ASN A 113 24.37 5.79 -2.21
N ALA A 114 23.89 6.45 -3.26
CA ALA A 114 23.66 7.90 -3.25
C ALA A 114 22.41 8.31 -2.46
N ARG A 115 21.49 7.35 -2.22
CA ARG A 115 20.14 7.60 -1.69
C ARG A 115 19.42 8.65 -2.51
N SER A 116 19.42 8.50 -3.83
CA SER A 116 18.76 9.43 -4.73
C SER A 116 17.97 8.68 -5.79
N PHE A 117 16.91 9.33 -6.25
CA PHE A 117 16.15 8.91 -7.41
C PHE A 117 16.65 9.67 -8.62
N ARG A 118 16.95 8.93 -9.68
CA ARG A 118 17.17 9.49 -11.02
C ARG A 118 15.91 9.28 -11.84
N LEU A 119 15.40 10.36 -12.41
CA LEU A 119 14.18 10.39 -13.21
C LEU A 119 14.53 10.87 -14.62
N ALA A 120 13.95 10.24 -15.63
CA ALA A 120 14.00 10.68 -17.02
C ALA A 120 12.58 10.98 -17.52
N LEU A 121 12.30 12.26 -17.75
CA LEU A 121 10.99 12.76 -18.17
C LEU A 121 11.03 13.16 -19.65
N ALA A 122 10.08 12.65 -20.45
CA ALA A 122 9.93 13.03 -21.85
C ALA A 122 9.37 14.45 -22.01
N ASP A 123 8.47 14.82 -21.10
CA ASP A 123 7.78 16.11 -21.06
C ASP A 123 7.83 16.69 -19.64
N ALA A 124 7.46 17.96 -19.49
CA ALA A 124 7.28 18.53 -18.15
C ALA A 124 6.11 17.83 -17.42
N ALA A 125 6.28 17.57 -16.13
CA ALA A 125 5.28 16.88 -15.32
C ALA A 125 5.34 17.26 -13.85
N SER A 126 4.16 17.19 -13.21
CA SER A 126 4.01 17.20 -11.76
C SER A 126 4.61 15.93 -11.17
N VAL A 127 5.52 16.10 -10.24
CA VAL A 127 6.21 15.02 -9.52
C VAL A 127 6.03 15.22 -8.03
N THR A 128 5.59 14.18 -7.35
CA THR A 128 5.67 14.08 -5.89
C THR A 128 6.49 12.86 -5.49
N LEU A 129 7.34 13.02 -4.48
CA LEU A 129 8.13 11.94 -3.91
C LEU A 129 8.07 12.04 -2.39
N HIS A 130 7.51 11.01 -1.77
CA HIS A 130 7.41 10.92 -0.31
C HIS A 130 8.25 9.75 0.19
N GLY A 131 9.09 9.98 1.19
CA GLY A 131 9.69 8.94 2.01
C GLY A 131 8.70 8.49 3.08
N LEU A 132 8.58 7.18 3.29
CA LEU A 132 7.60 6.54 4.15
C LEU A 132 8.28 5.51 5.04
N TRP A 133 7.99 5.53 6.33
CA TRP A 133 8.42 4.50 7.27
C TRP A 133 7.43 4.38 8.42
N ALA A 134 7.64 3.42 9.31
CA ALA A 134 6.87 3.34 10.54
C ALA A 134 7.77 3.06 11.74
N THR A 135 7.37 3.59 12.88
CA THR A 135 7.89 3.17 14.18
C THR A 135 6.85 2.25 14.82
N PHE A 136 7.26 1.04 15.19
CA PHE A 136 6.35 0.11 15.84
C PHE A 136 6.15 0.50 17.31
N VAL A 137 4.95 0.98 17.64
CA VAL A 137 4.54 1.32 19.01
C VAL A 137 3.28 0.52 19.31
N PRO A 138 3.35 -0.61 20.03
CA PRO A 138 2.20 -1.49 20.25
C PRO A 138 0.93 -0.71 20.67
N PRO A 139 -0.26 -1.06 20.13
CA PRO A 139 -0.53 -2.22 19.27
C PRO A 139 -0.24 -1.99 17.78
N ASP A 140 -0.11 -0.75 17.33
CA ASP A 140 -0.11 -0.38 15.90
C ASP A 140 1.17 0.38 15.49
N PRO A 141 1.70 0.16 14.27
CA PRO A 141 2.76 1.00 13.75
C PRO A 141 2.29 2.44 13.57
N VAL A 142 3.13 3.40 13.99
CA VAL A 142 2.91 4.82 13.72
C VAL A 142 3.63 5.16 12.42
N ALA A 143 2.84 5.47 11.38
CA ALA A 143 3.37 5.90 10.10
C ALA A 143 4.05 7.27 10.21
N GLN A 144 5.15 7.41 9.49
CA GLN A 144 5.93 8.64 9.36
C GLN A 144 6.10 8.93 7.87
N THR A 145 6.16 10.21 7.52
CA THR A 145 6.26 10.66 6.13
C THR A 145 7.16 11.88 6.05
N ALA A 146 8.04 11.90 5.05
CA ALA A 146 8.84 13.06 4.69
C ALA A 146 8.64 13.37 3.20
N VAL A 147 8.40 14.64 2.87
CA VAL A 147 8.34 15.09 1.48
C VAL A 147 9.77 15.25 0.97
N ALA A 148 10.18 14.42 0.03
CA ALA A 148 11.47 14.54 -0.65
C ALA A 148 11.37 15.54 -1.81
N TYR A 149 10.23 15.58 -2.49
CA TYR A 149 9.95 16.52 -3.56
C TYR A 149 8.44 16.67 -3.79
N ASP A 150 8.00 17.88 -4.11
CA ASP A 150 6.63 18.20 -4.53
C ASP A 150 6.70 19.43 -5.45
N GLY A 151 6.48 19.23 -6.75
CA GLY A 151 6.58 20.30 -7.73
C GLY A 151 6.53 19.85 -9.19
N GLU A 152 6.72 20.81 -10.09
CA GLU A 152 6.84 20.56 -11.53
C GLU A 152 8.31 20.39 -11.92
N LEU A 153 8.61 19.34 -12.67
CA LEU A 153 9.91 19.14 -13.31
C LEU A 153 9.77 19.31 -14.82
N ALA A 154 10.74 19.98 -15.45
CA ALA A 154 10.81 20.09 -16.91
C ALA A 154 11.14 18.73 -17.56
N ALA A 155 11.01 18.63 -18.89
CA ALA A 155 11.57 17.50 -19.62
C ALA A 155 13.08 17.36 -19.39
N GLY A 156 13.59 16.14 -19.34
CA GLY A 156 15.02 15.85 -19.15
C GLY A 156 15.32 14.88 -18.01
N THR A 157 16.58 14.87 -17.57
CA THR A 157 17.02 14.03 -16.44
C THR A 157 17.12 14.86 -15.17
N HIS A 158 16.54 14.33 -14.09
CA HIS A 158 16.54 14.97 -12.77
C HIS A 158 17.05 14.00 -11.72
N GLU A 159 17.60 14.56 -10.66
CA GLU A 159 18.00 13.82 -9.47
C GLU A 159 17.29 14.40 -8.25
N ILE A 160 16.67 13.54 -7.46
CA ILE A 160 15.97 13.89 -6.22
C ILE A 160 16.59 13.09 -5.09
N ALA A 161 17.25 13.78 -4.16
CA ALA A 161 17.82 13.14 -2.98
C ALA A 161 16.72 12.70 -2.01
N VAL A 162 16.89 11.53 -1.42
CA VAL A 162 16.07 11.09 -0.29
C VAL A 162 16.55 11.83 0.96
N PRO A 163 15.64 12.52 1.69
CA PRO A 163 15.97 13.19 2.93
C PRO A 163 16.69 12.31 3.96
N GLU A 164 17.51 12.94 4.81
CA GLU A 164 18.30 12.23 5.84
C GLU A 164 17.44 11.69 6.98
N ASP A 165 16.27 12.28 7.24
CA ASP A 165 15.31 11.86 8.25
C ASP A 165 14.61 10.54 7.89
N VAL A 166 14.49 10.22 6.59
CA VAL A 166 14.03 8.91 6.13
C VAL A 166 15.06 7.86 6.55
N PRO A 167 14.69 6.84 7.35
CA PRO A 167 15.64 5.84 7.83
C PRO A 167 16.26 5.01 6.70
N ARG A 168 17.42 4.39 6.96
CA ARG A 168 18.09 3.47 6.02
C ARG A 168 17.54 2.05 6.03
N GLN A 169 16.69 1.71 7.00
CA GLN A 169 16.08 0.38 7.15
C GLN A 169 14.58 0.54 7.33
N GLY A 170 13.82 -0.41 6.78
CA GLY A 170 12.35 -0.43 6.92
C GLY A 170 11.66 0.80 6.34
N SER A 171 12.27 1.42 5.34
CA SER A 171 11.78 2.63 4.69
C SER A 171 11.47 2.39 3.23
N PHE A 172 10.53 3.18 2.74
CA PHE A 172 9.94 3.09 1.42
C PHE A 172 9.85 4.48 0.82
N ALA A 173 9.63 4.55 -0.48
CA ALA A 173 9.18 5.77 -1.14
C ALA A 173 7.90 5.49 -1.93
N ALA A 174 7.06 6.50 -2.02
CA ALA A 174 5.98 6.58 -3.00
C ALA A 174 6.28 7.76 -3.92
N MET A 175 6.38 7.50 -5.22
CA MET A 175 6.59 8.51 -6.24
C MET A 175 5.36 8.58 -7.13
N ARG A 176 4.86 9.78 -7.39
CA ARG A 176 3.83 10.04 -8.39
C ARG A 176 4.40 10.93 -9.49
N ILE A 177 4.14 10.57 -10.74
CA ILE A 177 4.47 11.38 -11.92
C ILE A 177 3.21 11.45 -12.78
N GLY A 178 2.57 12.63 -12.80
CA GLY A 178 1.26 12.81 -13.40
C GLY A 178 0.21 11.84 -12.83
N GLY A 179 -0.35 10.98 -13.69
CA GLY A 179 -1.38 10.01 -13.32
C GLY A 179 -0.87 8.67 -12.78
N ARG A 180 0.45 8.45 -12.71
CA ARG A 180 1.06 7.15 -12.34
C ARG A 180 1.76 7.21 -11.00
N THR A 181 1.76 6.08 -10.29
CA THR A 181 2.40 5.92 -8.98
C THR A 181 3.35 4.72 -8.98
N SER A 182 4.49 4.82 -8.32
CA SER A 182 5.33 3.67 -7.95
C SER A 182 5.77 3.70 -6.51
N THR A 183 5.87 2.51 -5.94
CA THR A 183 6.42 2.27 -4.62
C THR A 183 7.81 1.66 -4.70
N PHE A 184 8.70 2.10 -3.83
CA PHE A 184 10.09 1.63 -3.78
C PHE A 184 10.45 1.22 -2.37
N GLN A 185 11.18 0.13 -2.22
CA GLN A 185 11.85 -0.19 -0.96
C GLN A 185 13.22 0.50 -0.95
N LEU A 186 13.45 1.39 0.03
CA LEU A 186 14.69 2.17 0.13
C LEU A 186 15.76 1.47 0.97
N GLY A 187 15.32 0.65 1.93
CA GLY A 187 16.16 -0.01 2.91
C GLY A 187 15.68 -1.42 3.22
N GLU A 188 16.57 -2.29 3.66
CA GLU A 188 16.20 -3.65 4.09
C GLU A 188 15.20 -3.59 5.25
N MET A 189 14.24 -4.51 5.27
CA MET A 189 13.31 -4.63 6.39
C MET A 189 14.07 -5.08 7.65
N PRO A 190 13.85 -4.44 8.82
CA PRO A 190 14.48 -4.88 10.05
C PRO A 190 14.12 -6.32 10.39
N GLN A 191 15.12 -7.13 10.78
CA GLN A 191 14.91 -8.55 11.12
C GLN A 191 13.89 -8.77 12.24
N SER A 192 13.74 -7.80 13.15
CA SER A 192 12.75 -7.84 14.24
C SER A 192 11.31 -7.85 13.73
N VAL A 193 11.02 -7.09 12.66
CA VAL A 193 9.70 -7.04 12.03
C VAL A 193 9.41 -8.36 11.31
N THR A 194 10.39 -8.88 10.58
CA THR A 194 10.30 -10.20 9.92
C THR A 194 10.03 -11.31 10.93
N ARG A 195 10.69 -11.26 12.11
CA ARG A 195 10.49 -12.25 13.18
C ARG A 195 9.11 -12.13 13.81
N ALA A 196 8.64 -10.93 14.13
CA ALA A 196 7.32 -10.74 14.71
C ALA A 196 6.20 -11.21 13.76
N ALA A 197 6.34 -10.96 12.45
CA ALA A 197 5.43 -11.49 11.43
C ALA A 197 5.45 -13.03 11.37
N ALA A 198 6.61 -13.65 11.58
CA ALA A 198 6.75 -15.10 11.59
C ALA A 198 6.20 -15.76 12.87
N THR A 199 6.32 -15.11 14.04
CA THR A 199 5.97 -15.73 15.33
C THR A 199 4.51 -15.51 15.74
N GLY A 200 3.80 -14.54 15.14
CA GLY A 200 2.38 -14.27 15.44
C GLY A 200 2.09 -13.88 16.89
N SER A 201 3.12 -13.62 17.70
CA SER A 201 3.11 -13.59 19.17
C SER A 201 2.53 -12.31 19.78
N LEU A 202 1.75 -11.55 19.03
CA LEU A 202 1.04 -10.38 19.53
C LEU A 202 -0.32 -10.79 20.12
N PRO A 203 -0.86 -10.06 21.11
CA PRO A 203 -2.22 -10.27 21.60
C PRO A 203 -3.24 -10.07 20.47
N PRO A 204 -4.34 -10.85 20.42
CA PRO A 204 -5.35 -10.71 19.37
C PRO A 204 -5.85 -9.26 19.30
N PRO A 205 -5.94 -8.67 18.10
CA PRO A 205 -6.46 -7.31 17.96
C PRO A 205 -7.96 -7.29 18.31
N GLU A 206 -8.47 -6.12 18.67
CA GLU A 206 -9.92 -5.92 18.76
C GLU A 206 -10.57 -6.15 17.38
N PRO A 207 -11.73 -6.82 17.30
CA PRO A 207 -12.40 -7.06 16.03
C PRO A 207 -12.73 -5.78 15.26
N LEU A 208 -12.35 -5.74 13.98
CA LEU A 208 -12.64 -4.67 13.04
C LEU A 208 -13.11 -5.25 11.71
N THR A 209 -14.26 -4.77 11.25
CA THR A 209 -14.78 -4.95 9.89
C THR A 209 -15.40 -3.63 9.45
N THR A 210 -14.90 -3.04 8.36
CA THR A 210 -15.47 -1.82 7.78
C THR A 210 -16.43 -2.21 6.65
N ARG A 211 -17.55 -1.49 6.53
CA ARG A 211 -18.54 -1.75 5.47
C ARG A 211 -18.78 -0.46 4.67
N PHE A 212 -18.68 -0.60 3.36
CA PHE A 212 -19.10 0.36 2.35
C PHE A 212 -19.92 -0.45 1.35
N PRO A 213 -21.18 -0.07 1.09
CA PRO A 213 -21.96 -0.68 0.03
C PRO A 213 -21.20 -0.59 -1.28
N TRP A 214 -21.07 -1.70 -1.99
CA TRP A 214 -20.34 -1.77 -3.27
C TRP A 214 -21.11 -1.15 -4.46
N GLU A 215 -22.17 -0.37 -4.19
CA GLU A 215 -23.25 0.05 -5.11
C GLU A 215 -22.84 0.26 -6.58
#